data_AF-A0A3B8Y704-F1
#
_entry.id   AF-A0A3B8Y704-F1
#
_cell.length_a   1.000
_cell.length_b   1.000
_cell.length_c   1.000
_cell.angle_alpha   90.00
_cell.angle_beta   90.00
_cell.angle_gamma   90.00
#
_symmetry.space_group_name_H-M   'P 1'
#
loop_
_entity.id
_entity.type
_entity.pdbx_description
1 polymer ?
#
loop_
_entity_poly.entity_id
_entity_poly.type
_entity_poly.pdbx_seq_one_letter_code
_entity_poly.pdbx_strand_id
1 'polypeptide(L)'
;MKEVEQYYRVLGLEIGASLEEINQAYRDLAFIWHPDRLPKDNERLLAKAVAKLQEINHAREQLKSSQPRQTHQTSPTYKSKEANSSTTTQTKPYTPPRHHYPPRNYSRHYHTHRRPYSAKSSYSQTSSSQRPYYRDLTGADLQGANLKEKDLSGRKLIQANLSYADLSDSFLHKINLENANLFRANLFRANLLQANLRQANLQEVNLVGADLSGADLSGADLTGAKVGAGNRIMVKLTGAILKGVILPDGTIHS
;
A
#
# COMPACT_ATOMS: atom_id res chain seq x y z
N MET A 1 13.42 -18.58 -18.71
CA MET A 1 13.71 -17.53 -19.70
C MET A 1 12.45 -17.02 -20.39
N LYS A 2 11.64 -17.89 -21.03
CA LYS A 2 10.40 -17.47 -21.74
C LYS A 2 9.39 -16.68 -20.90
N GLU A 3 9.20 -17.01 -19.62
CA GLU A 3 8.25 -16.29 -18.74
C GLU A 3 8.72 -14.89 -18.36
N VAL A 4 10.03 -14.70 -18.12
CA VAL A 4 10.61 -13.39 -17.77
C VAL A 4 10.52 -12.43 -18.97
N GLU A 5 10.78 -12.93 -20.19
CA GLU A 5 10.63 -12.16 -21.43
C GLU A 5 9.19 -11.69 -21.63
N GLN A 6 8.20 -12.52 -21.27
CA GLN A 6 6.79 -12.15 -21.34
C GLN A 6 6.46 -10.96 -20.42
N TYR A 7 7.05 -10.89 -19.22
CA TYR A 7 6.82 -9.76 -18.31
C TYR A 7 7.41 -8.45 -18.83
N TYR A 8 8.60 -8.48 -19.42
CA TYR A 8 9.17 -7.29 -20.09
C TYR A 8 8.28 -6.83 -21.25
N ARG A 9 7.77 -7.76 -22.07
CA ARG A 9 6.82 -7.44 -23.16
C ARG A 9 5.50 -6.84 -22.65
N VAL A 10 4.96 -7.36 -21.53
CA VAL A 10 3.75 -6.81 -20.91
C VAL A 10 3.94 -5.34 -20.51
N LEU A 11 5.14 -4.99 -20.05
CA LEU A 11 5.51 -3.62 -19.69
C LEU A 11 6.01 -2.78 -20.88
N GLY A 12 6.11 -3.35 -22.08
CA GLY A 12 6.64 -2.66 -23.26
C GLY A 12 8.13 -2.33 -23.15
N LEU A 13 8.89 -3.15 -22.43
CA LEU A 13 10.31 -2.95 -22.14
C LEU A 13 11.19 -3.97 -22.87
N GLU A 14 12.45 -3.59 -23.09
CA GLU A 14 13.50 -4.50 -23.54
C GLU A 14 13.96 -5.42 -22.41
N ILE A 15 14.45 -6.62 -22.79
CA ILE A 15 14.94 -7.61 -21.84
C ILE A 15 16.18 -7.04 -21.14
N GLY A 16 16.18 -7.07 -19.81
CA GLY A 16 17.29 -6.55 -19.00
C GLY A 16 17.11 -5.09 -18.56
N ALA A 17 15.97 -4.47 -18.84
CA ALA A 17 15.67 -3.14 -18.30
C ALA A 17 15.76 -3.12 -16.76
N SER A 18 16.28 -2.01 -16.25
CA SER A 18 16.53 -1.73 -14.84
C SER A 18 15.25 -1.69 -14.01
N LEU A 19 15.37 -1.81 -12.68
CA LEU A 19 14.21 -1.69 -11.78
C LEU A 19 13.50 -0.34 -11.93
N GLU A 20 14.27 0.71 -12.20
CA GLU A 20 13.73 2.06 -12.39
C GLU A 20 12.88 2.16 -13.65
N GLU A 21 13.36 1.59 -14.77
CA GLU A 21 12.60 1.50 -16.02
C GLU A 21 11.36 0.63 -15.88
N ILE A 22 11.46 -0.51 -15.17
CA ILE A 22 10.31 -1.37 -14.84
C ILE A 22 9.25 -0.59 -14.07
N ASN A 23 9.68 0.13 -13.03
CA ASN A 23 8.78 0.93 -12.20
C ASN A 23 8.18 2.11 -12.99
N GLN A 24 8.96 2.73 -13.89
CA GLN A 24 8.49 3.82 -14.74
C GLN A 24 7.46 3.34 -15.76
N ALA A 25 7.75 2.26 -16.49
CA ALA A 25 6.81 1.67 -17.44
C ALA A 25 5.52 1.22 -16.76
N TYR A 26 5.62 0.63 -15.57
CA TYR A 26 4.43 0.29 -14.79
C TYR A 26 3.61 1.54 -14.42
N ARG A 27 4.24 2.64 -13.97
CA ARG A 27 3.54 3.90 -13.69
C ARG A 27 2.83 4.44 -14.93
N ASP A 28 3.49 4.45 -16.07
CA ASP A 28 2.94 4.97 -17.32
C ASP A 28 1.77 4.12 -17.82
N LEU A 29 1.91 2.79 -17.77
CA LEU A 29 0.85 1.87 -18.15
C LEU A 29 -0.33 1.89 -17.17
N ALA A 30 -0.05 1.98 -15.87
CA ALA A 30 -1.10 2.08 -14.86
C ALA A 30 -1.85 3.41 -14.95
N PHE A 31 -1.15 4.49 -15.35
CA PHE A 31 -1.76 5.78 -15.66
C PHE A 31 -2.70 5.68 -16.87
N ILE A 32 -2.31 4.96 -17.93
CA ILE A 32 -3.14 4.78 -19.14
C ILE A 32 -4.35 3.88 -18.87
N TRP A 33 -4.13 2.74 -18.21
CA TRP A 33 -5.15 1.69 -18.02
C TRP A 33 -5.96 1.84 -16.74
N HIS A 34 -5.93 3.01 -16.11
CA HIS A 34 -6.65 3.24 -14.86
C HIS A 34 -8.18 3.24 -15.07
N PRO A 35 -8.95 2.42 -14.34
CA PRO A 35 -10.42 2.31 -14.49
C PRO A 35 -11.13 3.66 -14.35
N ASP A 36 -10.63 4.54 -13.49
CA ASP A 36 -11.25 5.84 -13.21
C ASP A 36 -11.18 6.84 -14.36
N ARG A 37 -10.41 6.54 -15.41
CA ARG A 37 -10.29 7.36 -16.62
C ARG A 37 -11.18 6.87 -17.75
N LEU A 38 -11.83 5.72 -17.55
CA LEU A 38 -12.72 5.13 -18.53
C LEU A 38 -14.18 5.50 -18.21
N PRO A 39 -15.04 5.56 -19.23
CA PRO A 39 -16.48 5.78 -19.04
C PRO A 39 -17.07 4.75 -18.07
N LYS A 40 -17.75 5.21 -17.01
CA LYS A 40 -18.26 4.35 -15.91
C LYS A 40 -19.40 3.44 -16.36
N ASP A 41 -20.12 3.86 -17.39
CA ASP A 41 -21.21 3.16 -18.08
C ASP A 41 -20.70 2.01 -18.96
N ASN A 42 -19.39 1.95 -19.24
CA ASN A 42 -18.80 0.91 -20.07
C ASN A 42 -18.11 -0.17 -19.21
N GLU A 43 -18.93 -1.07 -18.64
CA GLU A 43 -18.46 -2.19 -17.80
C GLU A 43 -17.38 -3.03 -18.49
N ARG A 44 -17.48 -3.22 -19.80
CA ARG A 44 -16.51 -4.00 -20.59
C ARG A 44 -15.13 -3.34 -20.60
N LEU A 45 -15.06 -2.02 -20.84
CA LEU A 45 -13.79 -1.30 -20.84
C LEU A 45 -13.18 -1.24 -19.44
N LEU A 46 -14.00 -1.05 -18.40
CA LEU A 46 -13.57 -1.10 -17.01
C LEU A 46 -12.96 -2.45 -16.65
N ALA A 47 -13.63 -3.55 -17.00
CA ALA A 47 -13.11 -4.90 -16.79
C ALA A 47 -11.78 -5.12 -17.51
N LYS A 48 -11.63 -4.61 -18.74
CA LYS A 48 -10.39 -4.69 -19.51
C LYS A 48 -9.26 -3.90 -18.85
N ALA A 49 -9.53 -2.70 -18.34
CA ALA A 49 -8.58 -1.90 -17.58
C ALA A 49 -8.12 -2.59 -16.30
N VAL A 50 -9.05 -3.13 -15.51
CA VAL A 50 -8.73 -3.87 -14.28
C VAL A 50 -7.86 -5.07 -14.59
N ALA A 51 -8.23 -5.87 -15.60
CA ALA A 51 -7.44 -7.02 -16.03
C ALA A 51 -6.04 -6.59 -16.49
N LYS A 52 -5.93 -5.47 -17.24
CA LYS A 52 -4.65 -4.98 -17.70
C LYS A 52 -3.76 -4.50 -16.55
N LEU A 53 -4.32 -3.78 -15.58
CA LEU A 53 -3.64 -3.36 -14.36
C LEU A 53 -3.10 -4.56 -13.56
N GLN A 54 -3.91 -5.60 -13.40
CA GLN A 54 -3.50 -6.84 -12.74
C GLN A 54 -2.34 -7.52 -13.49
N GLU A 55 -2.41 -7.56 -14.82
CA GLU A 55 -1.37 -8.13 -15.67
C GLU A 55 -0.04 -7.37 -15.53
N ILE A 56 -0.05 -6.04 -15.65
CA ILE A 56 1.18 -5.23 -15.55
C ILE A 56 1.75 -5.23 -14.13
N ASN A 57 0.91 -5.29 -13.10
CA ASN A 57 1.35 -5.39 -11.70
C ASN A 57 2.01 -6.76 -11.44
N HIS A 58 1.38 -7.84 -11.92
CA HIS A 58 1.95 -9.17 -11.84
C HIS A 58 3.31 -9.24 -12.56
N ALA A 59 3.39 -8.73 -13.79
CA ALA A 59 4.64 -8.69 -14.54
C ALA A 59 5.75 -7.94 -13.79
N ARG A 60 5.44 -6.76 -13.23
CA ARG A 60 6.39 -5.99 -12.45
C ARG A 60 6.88 -6.73 -11.21
N GLU A 61 6.00 -7.33 -10.42
CA GLU A 61 6.38 -8.05 -9.20
C GLU A 61 7.30 -9.25 -9.52
N GLN A 62 7.03 -9.98 -10.59
CA GLN A 62 7.86 -11.10 -11.05
C GLN A 62 9.25 -10.65 -11.52
N LEU A 63 9.33 -9.52 -12.23
CA LEU A 63 10.62 -8.94 -12.63
C LEU A 63 11.40 -8.44 -11.41
N LYS A 64 10.72 -7.83 -10.44
CA LYS A 64 11.33 -7.36 -9.18
C LYS A 64 11.88 -8.51 -8.35
N SER A 65 11.17 -9.64 -8.26
CA SER A 65 11.67 -10.83 -7.55
C SER A 65 12.82 -11.53 -8.28
N SER A 66 12.91 -11.37 -9.61
CA SER A 66 13.94 -12.00 -10.44
C SER A 66 15.25 -11.22 -10.49
N GLN A 67 15.25 -9.93 -10.13
CA GLN A 67 16.48 -9.14 -10.05
C GLN A 67 17.31 -9.53 -8.81
N PRO A 68 18.65 -9.57 -8.92
CA PRO A 68 19.51 -9.80 -7.76
C PRO A 68 19.24 -8.71 -6.72
N ARG A 69 18.95 -9.13 -5.48
CA ARG A 69 18.75 -8.20 -4.36
C ARG A 69 19.98 -7.30 -4.25
N GLN A 70 19.85 -6.05 -4.66
CA GLN A 70 20.80 -5.03 -4.26
C GLN A 70 20.63 -4.86 -2.75
N THR A 71 21.55 -5.42 -1.98
CA THR A 71 21.72 -5.13 -0.56
C THR A 71 22.25 -3.71 -0.43
N HIS A 72 21.39 -2.71 -0.61
CA HIS A 72 21.67 -1.39 -0.10
C HIS A 72 21.24 -1.37 1.37
N GLN A 73 22.19 -1.74 2.24
CA GLN A 73 22.17 -1.31 3.63
C GLN A 73 22.27 0.22 3.63
N THR A 74 21.13 0.89 3.75
CA THR A 74 21.08 2.24 4.31
C THR A 74 19.92 2.28 5.30
N SER A 75 20.17 1.73 6.49
CA SER A 75 19.46 2.22 7.67
C SER A 75 19.87 3.69 7.87
N PRO A 76 18.94 4.66 7.88
CA PRO A 76 19.28 5.99 8.34
C PRO A 76 19.48 5.89 9.85
N THR A 77 20.74 5.86 10.28
CA THR A 77 21.11 6.09 11.67
C THR A 77 20.66 7.51 12.02
N TYR A 78 19.55 7.64 12.74
CA TYR A 78 19.15 8.89 13.36
C TYR A 78 20.25 9.27 14.38
N LYS A 79 21.15 10.18 13.99
CA LYS A 79 22.08 10.85 14.90
C LYS A 79 21.27 11.81 15.78
N SER A 80 20.95 11.38 17.00
CA SER A 80 20.56 12.27 18.08
C SER A 80 21.74 13.16 18.46
N LYS A 81 21.56 14.48 18.39
CA LYS A 81 22.51 15.45 18.95
C LYS A 81 22.44 15.35 20.48
N GLU A 82 23.55 14.95 21.09
CA GLU A 82 23.77 15.05 22.53
C GLU A 82 23.92 16.53 22.93
N ALA A 83 23.10 16.95 23.88
CA ALA A 83 23.35 18.12 24.70
C ALA A 83 24.01 17.64 26.01
N ASN A 84 25.17 18.19 26.32
CA ASN A 84 25.90 17.97 27.56
C ASN A 84 25.07 18.42 28.78
N SER A 85 24.86 17.52 29.75
CA SER A 85 25.02 17.86 31.17
C SER A 85 25.17 16.60 32.00
N SER A 86 26.22 16.58 32.82
CA SER A 86 26.63 15.49 33.69
C SER A 86 25.81 15.51 34.97
N THR A 87 25.23 14.37 35.38
CA THR A 87 25.10 14.05 36.81
C THR A 87 24.96 12.55 37.04
N THR A 88 25.85 12.06 37.89
CA THR A 88 26.02 10.68 38.37
C THR A 88 24.81 10.16 39.13
N THR A 89 24.37 8.93 38.83
CA THR A 89 23.89 7.98 39.87
C THR A 89 23.83 6.54 39.32
N GLN A 90 24.54 5.65 40.02
CA GLN A 90 24.57 4.21 39.81
C GLN A 90 23.22 3.57 40.14
N THR A 91 22.64 2.75 39.25
CA THR A 91 21.68 1.70 39.62
C THR A 91 21.75 0.50 38.65
N LYS A 92 21.45 -0.69 39.19
CA LYS A 92 21.73 -2.06 38.69
C LYS A 92 20.91 -2.49 37.45
N PRO A 93 21.35 -3.52 36.69
CA PRO A 93 20.63 -4.02 35.52
C PRO A 93 19.36 -4.82 35.89
N TYR A 94 18.26 -4.48 35.23
CA TYR A 94 16.95 -5.13 35.33
C TYR A 94 16.85 -6.34 34.38
N THR A 95 16.26 -7.44 34.86
CA THR A 95 16.00 -8.69 34.12
C THR A 95 14.48 -8.81 33.89
N PRO A 96 14.00 -9.11 32.67
CA PRO A 96 12.56 -9.19 32.42
C PRO A 96 11.93 -10.52 32.90
N PRO A 97 10.65 -10.56 33.32
CA PRO A 97 10.02 -11.75 33.88
C PRO A 97 9.55 -12.75 32.80
N ARG A 98 9.79 -14.06 33.05
CA ARG A 98 9.21 -15.19 32.31
C ARG A 98 7.78 -15.47 32.76
N HIS A 99 6.80 -15.26 31.88
CA HIS A 99 5.45 -15.81 32.09
C HIS A 99 5.29 -17.18 31.44
N HIS A 100 4.97 -18.15 32.30
CA HIS A 100 4.63 -19.54 32.00
C HIS A 100 3.19 -19.60 31.47
N TYR A 101 2.98 -20.28 30.33
CA TYR A 101 1.68 -20.80 29.94
C TYR A 101 1.69 -22.34 30.08
N PRO A 102 0.63 -22.97 30.62
CA PRO A 102 0.56 -24.42 30.80
C PRO A 102 0.12 -25.15 29.52
N PRO A 103 0.41 -26.44 29.37
CA PRO A 103 0.05 -27.22 28.18
C PRO A 103 -1.35 -27.82 28.32
N ARG A 104 -2.12 -27.86 27.22
CA ARG A 104 -3.30 -28.73 27.07
C ARG A 104 -3.05 -29.76 25.97
N ASN A 105 -2.94 -31.01 26.40
CA ASN A 105 -2.99 -32.22 25.57
C ASN A 105 -4.43 -32.51 25.14
N TYR A 106 -4.61 -33.08 23.94
CA TYR A 106 -5.38 -34.29 23.65
C TYR A 106 -5.09 -34.70 22.19
N SER A 107 -4.26 -35.72 21.99
CA SER A 107 -4.62 -37.10 21.57
C SER A 107 -4.89 -37.29 20.07
N ARG A 108 -3.94 -37.99 19.44
CA ARG A 108 -4.06 -38.69 18.16
C ARG A 108 -5.04 -39.87 18.28
N HIS A 109 -5.87 -40.07 17.27
CA HIS A 109 -6.34 -41.39 16.88
C HIS A 109 -6.08 -41.61 15.39
N TYR A 110 -5.29 -42.65 15.09
CA TYR A 110 -5.18 -43.27 13.78
C TYR A 110 -6.38 -44.19 13.59
N HIS A 111 -7.07 -44.12 12.45
CA HIS A 111 -7.77 -45.26 11.87
C HIS A 111 -7.64 -45.19 10.34
N THR A 112 -7.01 -46.23 9.80
CA THR A 112 -7.02 -46.61 8.38
C THR A 112 -8.41 -47.11 8.01
N HIS A 113 -8.82 -47.00 6.74
CA HIS A 113 -9.36 -48.08 5.89
C HIS A 113 -9.78 -47.55 4.50
N ARG A 114 -9.90 -48.51 3.57
CA ARG A 114 -9.75 -48.45 2.10
C ARG A 114 -10.90 -47.79 1.32
N ARG A 115 -10.55 -47.36 0.10
CA ARG A 115 -11.44 -47.09 -1.07
C ARG A 115 -12.25 -48.33 -1.51
N PRO A 116 -13.37 -48.14 -2.23
CA PRO A 116 -13.32 -48.41 -3.68
C PRO A 116 -14.06 -47.38 -4.57
N TYR A 117 -13.99 -47.61 -5.88
CA TYR A 117 -14.24 -46.72 -7.02
C TYR A 117 -15.71 -46.55 -7.46
N SER A 118 -15.90 -45.44 -8.20
CA SER A 118 -16.86 -45.17 -9.29
C SER A 118 -18.21 -44.50 -8.98
N ALA A 119 -18.35 -43.26 -9.47
CA ALA A 119 -19.50 -42.82 -10.27
C ALA A 119 -19.13 -41.52 -11.00
N LYS A 120 -19.22 -41.55 -12.34
CA LYS A 120 -19.18 -40.37 -13.20
C LYS A 120 -20.46 -39.56 -12.96
N SER A 121 -20.36 -38.26 -12.70
CA SER A 121 -21.47 -37.33 -12.92
C SER A 121 -20.93 -35.97 -13.31
N SER A 122 -21.07 -35.68 -14.61
CA SER A 122 -21.44 -34.41 -15.22
C SER A 122 -20.92 -33.11 -14.57
N TYR A 123 -20.00 -32.49 -15.30
CA TYR A 123 -19.70 -31.07 -15.28
C TYR A 123 -20.98 -30.23 -15.11
N SER A 124 -21.12 -29.61 -13.95
CA SER A 124 -21.85 -28.35 -13.82
C SER A 124 -20.80 -27.27 -13.70
N GLN A 125 -20.45 -26.68 -14.84
CA GLN A 125 -19.75 -25.41 -14.90
C GLN A 125 -20.64 -24.35 -14.26
N THR A 126 -20.45 -24.10 -12.96
CA THR A 126 -20.78 -22.80 -12.40
C THR A 126 -19.45 -22.10 -12.17
N SER A 127 -18.98 -21.43 -13.22
CA SER A 127 -17.96 -20.39 -13.12
C SER A 127 -18.54 -19.24 -12.29
N SER A 128 -18.61 -19.42 -10.97
CA SER A 128 -18.76 -18.30 -10.06
C SER A 128 -17.51 -17.47 -10.24
N SER A 129 -17.64 -16.32 -10.92
CA SER A 129 -16.64 -15.28 -10.97
C SER A 129 -16.17 -14.99 -9.55
N GLN A 130 -15.05 -15.59 -9.15
CA GLN A 130 -14.39 -15.29 -7.90
C GLN A 130 -13.87 -13.86 -8.05
N ARG A 131 -14.70 -12.87 -7.69
CA ARG A 131 -14.22 -11.54 -7.37
C ARG A 131 -13.09 -11.76 -6.36
N PRO A 132 -11.85 -11.31 -6.61
CA PRO A 132 -10.80 -11.46 -5.62
C PRO A 132 -11.32 -10.86 -4.32
N TYR A 133 -11.45 -11.69 -3.28
CA TYR A 133 -11.82 -11.26 -1.94
C TYR A 133 -10.67 -10.39 -1.43
N TYR A 134 -10.71 -9.09 -1.72
CA TYR A 134 -9.79 -8.15 -1.11
C TYR A 134 -10.09 -8.17 0.39
N ARG A 135 -9.11 -8.65 1.17
CA ARG A 135 -9.22 -8.69 2.63
C ARG A 135 -9.53 -7.28 3.14
N ASP A 136 -10.52 -7.21 4.01
CA ASP A 136 -10.75 -6.04 4.85
C ASP A 136 -9.57 -5.91 5.81
N LEU A 137 -8.94 -4.73 5.83
CA LEU A 137 -7.80 -4.38 6.66
C LEU A 137 -8.18 -3.26 7.65
N THR A 138 -9.47 -3.12 7.95
CA THR A 138 -9.97 -2.19 8.97
C THR A 138 -9.27 -2.45 10.31
N GLY A 139 -8.73 -1.40 10.92
CA GLY A 139 -7.99 -1.46 12.18
C GLY A 139 -6.65 -2.19 12.10
N ALA A 140 -6.16 -2.56 10.92
CA ALA A 140 -4.89 -3.27 10.79
C ALA A 140 -3.72 -2.41 11.28
N ASP A 141 -2.78 -3.04 11.97
CA ASP A 141 -1.51 -2.42 12.33
C ASP A 141 -0.47 -2.66 11.23
N LEU A 142 -0.13 -1.59 10.53
CA LEU A 142 0.82 -1.53 9.42
C LEU A 142 1.87 -0.43 9.69
N GLN A 143 2.12 -0.12 10.97
CA GLN A 143 3.10 0.86 11.37
C GLN A 143 4.48 0.53 10.79
N GLY A 144 5.11 1.52 10.15
CA GLY A 144 6.44 1.35 9.55
C GLY A 144 6.50 0.34 8.40
N ALA A 145 5.35 -0.15 7.91
CA ALA A 145 5.33 -1.16 6.86
C ALA A 145 5.92 -0.60 5.55
N ASN A 146 6.69 -1.42 4.86
CA ASN A 146 7.13 -1.12 3.50
C ASN A 146 6.04 -1.54 2.50
N LEU A 147 5.24 -0.56 2.09
CA LEU A 147 4.16 -0.68 1.11
C LEU A 147 4.52 0.08 -0.19
N LYS A 148 5.82 0.37 -0.38
CA LYS A 148 6.32 1.11 -1.53
C LYS A 148 5.92 0.41 -2.83
N GLU A 149 5.36 1.20 -3.72
CA GLU A 149 4.90 0.78 -5.05
C GLU A 149 3.86 -0.36 -5.02
N LYS A 150 3.20 -0.62 -3.88
CA LYS A 150 2.18 -1.67 -3.79
C LYS A 150 0.83 -1.19 -4.31
N ASP A 151 0.05 -2.13 -4.82
CA ASP A 151 -1.33 -1.91 -5.22
C ASP A 151 -2.29 -2.27 -4.08
N LEU A 152 -2.80 -1.22 -3.44
CA LEU A 152 -3.79 -1.27 -2.37
C LEU A 152 -5.11 -0.62 -2.79
N SER A 153 -5.28 -0.43 -4.09
CA SER A 153 -6.41 0.28 -4.66
C SER A 153 -7.74 -0.36 -4.31
N GLY A 154 -8.72 0.45 -3.95
CA GLY A 154 -10.05 0.01 -3.52
C GLY A 154 -10.11 -0.77 -2.19
N ARG A 155 -8.99 -0.97 -1.50
CA ARG A 155 -8.98 -1.70 -0.21
C ARG A 155 -9.57 -0.83 0.91
N LYS A 156 -10.08 -1.52 1.94
CA LYS A 156 -10.54 -0.90 3.19
C LYS A 156 -9.45 -0.99 4.24
N LEU A 157 -8.93 0.16 4.66
CA LEU A 157 -7.97 0.37 5.74
C LEU A 157 -8.52 1.42 6.73
N ILE A 158 -9.83 1.38 6.96
CA ILE A 158 -10.52 2.27 7.91
C ILE A 158 -9.86 2.09 9.28
N GLN A 159 -9.53 3.17 9.98
CA GLN A 159 -8.88 3.13 11.30
C GLN A 159 -7.54 2.36 11.34
N ALA A 160 -6.92 2.03 10.20
CA ALA A 160 -5.65 1.34 10.19
C ALA A 160 -4.53 2.25 10.72
N ASN A 161 -3.53 1.65 11.37
CA ASN A 161 -2.31 2.34 11.75
C ASN A 161 -1.26 2.18 10.64
N LEU A 162 -1.03 3.24 9.89
CA LEU A 162 -0.01 3.36 8.83
C LEU A 162 1.06 4.39 9.22
N SER A 163 1.17 4.75 10.50
CA SER A 163 2.18 5.70 10.94
C SER A 163 3.57 5.23 10.54
N TYR A 164 4.40 6.14 10.04
CA TYR A 164 5.75 5.86 9.53
C TYR A 164 5.83 4.86 8.35
N ALA A 165 4.72 4.41 7.77
CA ALA A 165 4.75 3.48 6.65
C ALA A 165 5.33 4.13 5.39
N ASP A 166 6.06 3.35 4.59
CA ASP A 166 6.50 3.78 3.26
C ASP A 166 5.47 3.36 2.22
N LEU A 167 4.66 4.30 1.75
CA LEU A 167 3.67 4.16 0.69
C LEU A 167 4.11 4.92 -0.58
N SER A 168 5.41 5.23 -0.72
CA SER A 168 5.89 5.96 -1.89
C SER A 168 5.59 5.19 -3.17
N ASP A 169 5.22 5.92 -4.22
CA ASP A 169 4.88 5.36 -5.54
C ASP A 169 3.76 4.30 -5.54
N SER A 170 3.01 4.16 -4.44
CA SER A 170 1.95 3.16 -4.32
C SER A 170 0.68 3.56 -5.08
N PHE A 171 -0.12 2.54 -5.42
CA PHE A 171 -1.41 2.68 -6.09
C PHE A 171 -2.48 2.53 -5.02
N LEU A 172 -3.13 3.64 -4.68
CA LEU A 172 -4.09 3.79 -3.60
C LEU A 172 -5.40 4.41 -4.12
N HIS A 173 -5.69 4.29 -5.42
CA HIS A 173 -6.90 4.88 -5.97
C HIS A 173 -8.14 4.23 -5.33
N LYS A 174 -9.12 5.05 -4.98
CA LYS A 174 -10.35 4.63 -4.29
C LYS A 174 -10.12 3.85 -2.99
N ILE A 175 -8.92 3.92 -2.39
CA ILE A 175 -8.67 3.31 -1.09
C ILE A 175 -9.57 3.98 -0.04
N ASN A 176 -10.01 3.22 0.95
CA ASN A 176 -10.69 3.77 2.11
C ASN A 176 -9.73 3.80 3.31
N LEU A 177 -9.28 4.99 3.66
CA LEU A 177 -8.40 5.33 4.78
C LEU A 177 -9.12 6.24 5.79
N GLU A 178 -10.45 6.17 5.85
CA GLU A 178 -11.25 6.93 6.81
C GLU A 178 -10.78 6.66 8.25
N ASN A 179 -10.55 7.72 9.02
CA ASN A 179 -10.00 7.66 10.38
C ASN A 179 -8.65 6.93 10.51
N ALA A 180 -7.92 6.66 9.42
CA ALA A 180 -6.62 6.00 9.49
C ALA A 180 -5.54 6.93 10.07
N ASN A 181 -4.56 6.34 10.74
CA ASN A 181 -3.39 7.06 11.22
C ASN A 181 -2.24 6.94 10.21
N LEU A 182 -1.92 8.01 9.49
CA LEU A 182 -0.82 8.12 8.53
C LEU A 182 0.28 9.08 9.03
N PHE A 183 0.37 9.31 10.35
CA PHE A 183 1.37 10.18 10.95
C PHE A 183 2.78 9.84 10.44
N ARG A 184 3.46 10.83 9.83
CA ARG A 184 4.80 10.68 9.24
C ARG A 184 4.95 9.58 8.18
N ALA A 185 3.85 9.12 7.58
CA ALA A 185 3.93 8.19 6.46
C ALA A 185 4.58 8.87 5.23
N ASN A 186 5.17 8.06 4.36
CA ASN A 186 5.73 8.54 3.09
C ASN A 186 4.76 8.20 1.95
N LEU A 187 4.03 9.19 1.43
CA LEU A 187 3.14 9.10 0.27
C LEU A 187 3.74 9.78 -0.96
N PHE A 188 5.07 9.93 -1.03
CA PHE A 188 5.75 10.54 -2.17
C PHE A 188 5.30 9.89 -3.48
N ARG A 189 4.76 10.70 -4.40
CA ARG A 189 4.22 10.25 -5.70
C ARG A 189 3.16 9.13 -5.64
N ALA A 190 2.50 8.94 -4.51
CA ALA A 190 1.40 7.97 -4.40
C ALA A 190 0.19 8.43 -5.22
N ASN A 191 -0.52 7.47 -5.83
CA ASN A 191 -1.78 7.72 -6.52
C ASN A 191 -2.96 7.49 -5.56
N LEU A 192 -3.56 8.57 -5.08
CA LEU A 192 -4.70 8.61 -4.15
C LEU A 192 -5.97 9.13 -4.84
N LEU A 193 -6.07 8.95 -6.16
CA LEU A 193 -7.23 9.37 -6.94
C LEU A 193 -8.53 8.82 -6.32
N GLN A 194 -9.48 9.71 -6.01
CA GLN A 194 -10.76 9.34 -5.39
C GLN A 194 -10.65 8.57 -4.07
N ALA A 195 -9.54 8.68 -3.33
CA ALA A 195 -9.40 8.07 -2.01
C ALA A 195 -10.36 8.70 -0.99
N ASN A 196 -10.85 7.89 -0.04
CA ASN A 196 -11.52 8.39 1.16
C ASN A 196 -10.46 8.54 2.27
N LEU A 197 -10.15 9.77 2.64
CA LEU A 197 -9.21 10.17 3.69
C LEU A 197 -9.91 10.97 4.80
N ARG A 198 -11.24 10.87 4.90
CA ARG A 198 -12.02 11.60 5.90
C ARG A 198 -11.49 11.34 7.30
N GLN A 199 -11.29 12.41 8.06
CA GLN A 199 -10.80 12.35 9.45
C GLN A 199 -9.47 11.60 9.63
N ALA A 200 -8.70 11.37 8.56
CA ALA A 200 -7.40 10.71 8.65
C ALA A 200 -6.38 11.64 9.32
N ASN A 201 -5.51 11.07 10.16
CA ASN A 201 -4.33 11.77 10.65
C ASN A 201 -3.24 11.72 9.58
N LEU A 202 -3.02 12.83 8.88
CA LEU A 202 -1.97 13.02 7.87
C LEU A 202 -0.88 13.98 8.37
N GLN A 203 -0.73 14.14 9.69
CA GLN A 203 0.26 15.05 10.25
C GLN A 203 1.68 14.62 9.84
N GLU A 204 2.48 15.60 9.42
CA GLU A 204 3.86 15.42 8.96
C GLU A 204 4.06 14.40 7.81
N VAL A 205 2.98 14.08 7.07
CA VAL A 205 3.05 13.15 5.94
C VAL A 205 3.84 13.75 4.78
N ASN A 206 4.53 12.91 4.00
CA ASN A 206 5.15 13.36 2.75
C ASN A 206 4.22 13.10 1.57
N LEU A 207 3.61 14.14 0.99
CA LEU A 207 2.71 14.05 -0.17
C LEU A 207 3.35 14.58 -1.47
N VAL A 208 4.62 14.98 -1.47
CA VAL A 208 5.25 15.58 -2.66
C VAL A 208 5.05 14.68 -3.89
N GLY A 209 4.45 15.24 -4.95
CA GLY A 209 4.15 14.53 -6.19
C GLY A 209 2.92 13.62 -6.17
N ALA A 210 2.21 13.50 -5.04
CA ALA A 210 1.02 12.66 -4.93
C ALA A 210 -0.17 13.23 -5.72
N ASP A 211 -1.04 12.33 -6.16
CA ASP A 211 -2.28 12.69 -6.86
C ASP A 211 -3.49 12.39 -5.97
N LEU A 212 -4.10 13.44 -5.41
CA LEU A 212 -5.32 13.37 -4.59
C LEU A 212 -6.55 13.89 -5.35
N SER A 213 -6.52 13.86 -6.68
CA SER A 213 -7.64 14.38 -7.47
C SER A 213 -8.93 13.62 -7.11
N GLY A 214 -10.01 14.35 -6.80
CA GLY A 214 -11.29 13.79 -6.37
C GLY A 214 -11.29 13.07 -5.00
N ALA A 215 -10.20 13.11 -4.22
CA ALA A 215 -10.17 12.51 -2.88
C ALA A 215 -11.04 13.30 -1.89
N ASP A 216 -11.67 12.61 -0.93
CA ASP A 216 -12.37 13.25 0.19
C ASP A 216 -11.43 13.32 1.40
N LEU A 217 -10.96 14.53 1.73
CA LEU A 217 -10.13 14.79 2.90
C LEU A 217 -10.94 15.42 4.05
N SER A 218 -12.27 15.42 4.02
CA SER A 218 -13.07 16.16 5.00
C SER A 218 -12.67 15.85 6.44
N GLY A 219 -12.28 16.88 7.19
CA GLY A 219 -11.83 16.76 8.58
C GLY A 219 -10.48 16.08 8.80
N ALA A 220 -9.70 15.81 7.75
CA ALA A 220 -8.34 15.29 7.87
C ALA A 220 -7.37 16.35 8.42
N ASP A 221 -6.32 15.89 9.10
CA ASP A 221 -5.29 16.76 9.66
C ASP A 221 -3.98 16.65 8.87
N LEU A 222 -3.63 17.69 8.09
CA LEU A 222 -2.39 17.79 7.32
C LEU A 222 -1.32 18.64 8.01
N THR A 223 -1.43 18.94 9.31
CA THR A 223 -0.46 19.80 10.01
C THR A 223 0.97 19.31 9.77
N GLY A 224 1.84 20.19 9.26
CA GLY A 224 3.24 19.88 8.94
C GLY A 224 3.45 18.97 7.73
N ALA A 225 2.42 18.62 6.96
CA ALA A 225 2.55 17.80 5.77
C ALA A 225 3.41 18.49 4.68
N LYS A 226 4.25 17.70 4.00
CA LYS A 226 5.05 18.16 2.86
C LYS A 226 4.26 18.03 1.58
N VAL A 227 3.81 19.15 1.03
CA VAL A 227 2.98 19.19 -0.21
C VAL A 227 3.71 19.74 -1.43
N GLY A 228 4.98 20.12 -1.29
CA GLY A 228 5.74 20.80 -2.33
C GLY A 228 7.22 20.97 -2.02
N ALA A 229 7.91 21.67 -2.92
CA ALA A 229 9.30 22.08 -2.76
C ALA A 229 9.44 23.59 -2.98
N GLY A 230 9.99 24.30 -2.00
CA GLY A 230 9.97 25.77 -1.99
C GLY A 230 8.54 26.29 -2.08
N ASN A 231 8.31 27.25 -3.00
CA ASN A 231 7.00 27.87 -3.19
C ASN A 231 6.07 27.09 -4.15
N ARG A 232 6.50 25.92 -4.66
CA ARG A 232 5.72 25.13 -5.62
C ARG A 232 4.98 24.00 -4.92
N ILE A 233 3.64 24.04 -4.99
CA ILE A 233 2.79 22.90 -4.64
C ILE A 233 2.96 21.82 -5.71
N MET A 234 3.28 20.60 -5.28
CA MET A 234 3.50 19.44 -6.15
C MET A 234 2.46 18.34 -5.93
N VAL A 235 1.43 18.61 -5.13
CA VAL A 235 0.28 17.74 -4.91
C VAL A 235 -0.83 18.13 -5.86
N LYS A 236 -1.43 17.16 -6.55
CA LYS A 236 -2.64 17.41 -7.35
C LYS A 236 -3.87 17.29 -6.45
N LEU A 237 -4.70 18.32 -6.44
CA LEU A 237 -5.92 18.42 -5.62
C LEU A 237 -7.18 18.68 -6.47
N THR A 238 -7.12 18.43 -7.78
CA THR A 238 -8.23 18.74 -8.69
C THR A 238 -9.50 18.01 -8.25
N GLY A 239 -10.52 18.76 -7.83
CA GLY A 239 -11.80 18.21 -7.35
C GLY A 239 -11.73 17.52 -5.99
N ALA A 240 -10.63 17.65 -5.24
CA ALA A 240 -10.55 17.15 -3.87
C ALA A 240 -11.52 17.92 -2.94
N ILE A 241 -12.12 17.22 -1.98
CA ILE A 241 -12.99 17.81 -0.97
C ILE A 241 -12.13 18.16 0.25
N LEU A 242 -12.04 19.45 0.58
CA LEU A 242 -11.17 19.97 1.65
C LEU A 242 -11.93 20.53 2.86
N LYS A 243 -13.24 20.31 2.93
CA LYS A 243 -14.08 20.88 3.98
C LYS A 243 -13.58 20.47 5.38
N GLY A 244 -13.21 21.45 6.20
CA GLY A 244 -12.74 21.23 7.56
C GLY A 244 -11.36 20.57 7.66
N VAL A 245 -10.60 20.49 6.57
CA VAL A 245 -9.21 20.03 6.58
C VAL A 245 -8.37 20.99 7.41
N ILE A 246 -7.52 20.49 8.30
CA ILE A 246 -6.44 21.28 8.90
C ILE A 246 -5.28 21.27 7.90
N LEU A 247 -4.90 22.43 7.37
CA LEU A 247 -3.87 22.60 6.36
C LEU A 247 -2.45 22.45 6.94
N PRO A 248 -1.40 22.34 6.10
CA PRO A 248 -0.03 22.19 6.57
C PRO A 248 0.48 23.24 7.56
N ASP A 249 -0.07 24.46 7.51
CA ASP A 249 0.23 25.56 8.44
C ASP A 249 -0.63 25.56 9.72
N GLY A 250 -1.52 24.59 9.88
CA GLY A 250 -2.43 24.45 11.02
C GLY A 250 -3.75 25.22 10.87
N THR A 251 -3.97 25.95 9.77
CA THR A 251 -5.24 26.65 9.53
C THR A 251 -6.32 25.69 9.06
N ILE A 252 -7.60 25.99 9.33
CA ILE A 252 -8.72 25.14 8.89
C ILE A 252 -9.25 25.66 7.55
N HIS A 253 -9.35 24.77 6.57
CA HIS A 253 -10.00 25.07 5.29
C HIS A 253 -11.53 25.05 5.49
N SER A 254 -12.18 26.19 5.22
CA SER A 254 -13.64 26.37 5.27
C SER A 254 -14.38 25.49 4.27
#